data_AF-A0A7Y0XFY4-F1
#
_entry.id   AF-A0A7Y0XFY4-F1
#
_cell.length_a   1.000
_cell.length_b   1.000
_cell.length_c   1.000
_cell.angle_alpha   90.00
_cell.angle_beta   90.00
_cell.angle_gamma   90.00
#
_symmetry.space_group_name_H-M   'P 1'
#
loop_
_entity.id
_entity.type
_entity.pdbx_description
1 polymer ?
#
loop_
_entity_poly.entity_id
_entity_poly.type
_entity_poly.pdbx_seq_one_letter_code
_entity_poly.pdbx_strand_id
1 'polypeptide(L)'
;MQYIEVKSSQIPLDLLLEADPSEASISSYLSDSWCFAALDNGRVLAACIVKPQTNSLAEIFNVSVYPKLQGQGVGSELLKS
;
A
#
# COMPACT_ATOMS: atom_id res chain seq x y z
N MET A 1 -12.79 1.78 9.61
CA MET A 1 -11.47 1.73 8.94
C MET A 1 -10.37 2.26 9.84
N GLN A 2 -9.27 1.51 9.93
CA GLN A 2 -8.04 1.84 10.65
C GLN A 2 -6.90 1.96 9.65
N TYR A 3 -5.93 2.83 9.91
CA TYR A 3 -4.75 3.00 9.07
C TYR A 3 -3.53 2.64 9.90
N ILE A 4 -2.83 1.57 9.51
CA ILE A 4 -1.73 1.01 10.30
C ILE A 4 -0.59 0.55 9.40
N GLU A 5 0.63 0.53 9.95
CA GLU A 5 1.73 -0.21 9.37
C GLU A 5 1.50 -1.73 9.54
N VAL A 6 1.76 -2.49 8.48
CA VAL A 6 1.63 -3.95 8.44
C VAL A 6 2.87 -4.58 7.80
N LYS A 7 3.01 -5.89 7.93
CA LYS A 7 4.07 -6.61 7.19
C LYS A 7 3.67 -6.73 5.72
N SER A 8 4.65 -6.70 4.82
CA SER A 8 4.45 -6.91 3.37
C SER A 8 3.68 -8.20 3.05
N SER A 9 3.88 -9.26 3.84
CA SER A 9 3.16 -10.54 3.71
C SER A 9 1.65 -10.46 4.02
N GLN A 10 1.17 -9.36 4.60
CA GLN A 10 -0.25 -9.13 4.90
C GLN A 10 -0.95 -8.33 3.81
N ILE A 11 -0.20 -7.74 2.87
CA ILE A 11 -0.77 -6.98 1.76
C ILE A 11 -1.19 -7.97 0.66
N PRO A 12 -2.46 -7.97 0.25
CA PRO A 12 -2.91 -8.77 -0.88
C PRO A 12 -2.22 -8.35 -2.18
N LEU A 13 -1.69 -9.31 -2.94
CA LEU A 13 -1.02 -9.02 -4.21
C LEU A 13 -1.98 -8.44 -5.26
N ASP A 14 -3.22 -8.95 -5.30
CA ASP A 14 -4.29 -8.47 -6.17
C ASP A 14 -4.60 -6.99 -5.95
N LEU A 15 -4.52 -6.52 -4.70
CA LEU A 15 -4.66 -5.10 -4.39
C LEU A 15 -3.54 -4.27 -5.03
N LEU A 16 -2.28 -4.70 -4.89
CA LEU A 16 -1.12 -3.98 -5.46
C LEU A 16 -1.15 -3.96 -7.00
N LEU A 17 -1.70 -5.00 -7.61
CA LEU A 17 -1.88 -5.12 -9.05
C LEU A 17 -2.83 -4.08 -9.64
N GLU A 18 -3.71 -3.46 -8.82
CA GLU A 18 -4.57 -2.36 -9.26
C GLU A 18 -3.77 -1.10 -9.64
N ALA A 19 -2.56 -0.94 -9.11
CA ALA A 19 -1.70 0.21 -9.36
C ALA A 19 -0.45 -0.13 -10.22
N ASP A 20 0.08 -1.34 -10.09
CA ASP A 20 1.23 -1.82 -10.88
C ASP A 20 0.93 -3.22 -11.43
N PRO A 21 0.76 -3.40 -12.75
CA PRO A 21 0.42 -4.71 -13.32
C PRO A 21 1.58 -5.74 -13.29
N SER A 22 2.78 -5.37 -12.85
CA SER A 22 3.97 -6.22 -12.88
C SER A 22 4.26 -6.85 -11.52
N GLU A 23 3.92 -8.13 -11.35
CA GLU A 23 4.28 -8.90 -10.13
C GLU A 23 5.79 -8.89 -9.83
N ALA A 24 6.63 -8.87 -10.88
CA ALA A 24 8.07 -8.78 -10.74
C ALA A 24 8.52 -7.43 -10.16
N SER A 25 7.91 -6.33 -10.62
CA SER A 25 8.13 -4.98 -10.06
C SER A 25 7.70 -4.95 -8.60
N ILE A 26 6.46 -5.42 -8.31
CA ILE A 26 5.92 -5.51 -6.95
C ILE A 26 6.88 -6.23 -6.00
N SER A 27 7.34 -7.41 -6.41
CA SER A 27 8.26 -8.22 -5.60
C SER A 27 9.58 -7.50 -5.30
N SER A 28 10.08 -6.66 -6.22
CA SER A 28 11.35 -5.94 -6.06
C SER A 28 11.30 -4.79 -5.06
N TYR A 29 10.14 -4.14 -4.90
CA TYR A 29 9.99 -3.03 -3.95
C TYR A 29 9.36 -3.44 -2.62
N LEU A 30 8.71 -4.60 -2.52
CA LEU A 30 8.17 -5.12 -1.25
C LEU A 30 9.26 -5.51 -0.24
N SER A 31 10.48 -5.78 -0.70
CA SER A 31 11.63 -5.97 0.19
C SER A 31 12.08 -4.64 0.79
N ASP A 32 12.23 -4.59 2.11
CA ASP A 32 12.71 -3.43 2.88
C ASP A 32 11.86 -2.16 2.73
N SER A 33 10.57 -2.31 2.40
CA SER A 33 9.60 -1.21 2.36
C SER A 33 8.71 -1.17 3.60
N TRP A 34 8.30 0.04 3.94
CA TRP A 34 7.22 0.30 4.88
C TRP A 34 5.89 0.11 4.18
N CYS A 35 5.04 -0.73 4.74
CA CYS A 35 3.75 -1.06 4.17
C CYS A 35 2.64 -0.52 5.07
N PHE A 36 1.90 0.47 4.58
CA PHE A 36 0.75 1.03 5.27
C PHE A 36 -0.52 0.49 4.64
N ALA A 37 -1.51 0.16 5.47
CA ALA A 37 -2.76 -0.42 5.01
C ALA A 37 -3.97 0.22 5.67
N ALA A 38 -5.04 0.40 4.89
CA ALA A 38 -6.37 0.68 5.41
C ALA A 38 -7.08 -0.64 5.71
N LEU A 39 -7.37 -0.91 6.98
CA LEU A 39 -8.06 -2.10 7.44
C LEU A 39 -9.50 -1.81 7.82
N ASP A 40 -10.42 -2.64 7.36
CA ASP A 40 -11.79 -2.68 7.86
C ASP A 40 -12.21 -4.11 8.15
N ASN A 41 -12.69 -4.35 9.38
CA ASN A 41 -13.07 -5.70 9.85
C ASN A 41 -11.98 -6.76 9.61
N GLY A 42 -10.71 -6.39 9.82
CA GLY A 42 -9.55 -7.26 9.64
C GLY A 42 -9.14 -7.52 8.19
N ARG A 43 -9.79 -6.88 7.21
CA ARG A 43 -9.44 -6.98 5.79
C ARG A 43 -8.68 -5.73 5.33
N VAL A 44 -7.59 -5.94 4.60
CA VAL A 44 -6.88 -4.86 3.92
C VAL A 44 -7.70 -4.44 2.72
N LEU A 45 -7.97 -3.13 2.60
CA LEU A 45 -8.80 -2.54 1.55
C LEU A 45 -8.06 -1.55 0.66
N ALA A 46 -6.97 -1.00 1.19
CA ALA A 46 -6.03 -0.13 0.49
C ALA A 46 -4.63 -0.32 1.06
N ALA A 47 -3.61 -0.09 0.24
CA ALA A 47 -2.21 -0.24 0.60
C ALA A 47 -1.38 0.90 0.03
N CYS A 48 -0.35 1.32 0.78
CA CYS A 48 0.65 2.28 0.39
C CYS A 48 2.02 1.68 0.72
N ILE A 49 2.85 1.48 -0.29
CA ILE A 49 4.17 0.88 -0.17
C ILE A 49 5.20 1.98 -0.36
N VAL A 50 6.00 2.21 0.67
CA VAL A 50 6.98 3.28 0.74
C VAL A 50 8.35 2.67 0.94
N LYS A 51 9.31 3.03 0.10
CA LYS A 51 10.69 2.54 0.22
C LYS A 51 11.62 3.70 0.54
N PRO A 52 12.44 3.61 1.61
CA PRO A 52 13.49 4.58 1.85
C PRO A 52 14.55 4.50 0.74
N GLN A 53 14.84 5.63 0.11
CA GLN A 53 15.91 5.77 -0.88
C GLN A 53 17.20 6.25 -0.20
N THR A 54 17.05 7.14 0.79
CA THR A 54 18.13 7.63 1.65
C THR A 54 17.60 7.85 3.06
N ASN A 55 18.46 8.29 3.98
CA ASN A 55 18.05 8.59 5.36
C ASN A 55 17.03 9.74 5.49
N SER A 56 16.85 10.55 4.44
CA SER A 56 15.95 11.71 4.45
C SER A 56 14.95 11.72 3.29
N LEU A 57 14.94 10.68 2.46
CA LEU A 57 14.08 10.57 1.29
C LEU A 57 13.48 9.17 1.24
N ALA A 58 12.16 9.12 1.18
CA ALA A 58 11.42 7.90 0.87
C ALA A 58 10.51 8.17 -0.32
N GLU A 59 10.28 7.12 -1.10
CA GLU A 59 9.46 7.17 -2.30
C GLU A 59 8.28 6.22 -2.15
N ILE A 60 7.13 6.65 -2.66
CA ILE A 60 5.93 5.84 -2.72
C ILE A 60 6.00 5.01 -4.01
N PHE A 61 6.18 3.70 -3.86
CA PHE A 61 6.28 2.77 -5.00
C PHE A 61 4.92 2.24 -5.46
N ASN A 62 3.95 2.16 -4.54
CA ASN A 62 2.58 1.72 -4.87
C ASN A 62 1.59 2.40 -3.93
N VAL A 63 0.47 2.88 -4.48
CA VAL A 63 -0.74 3.23 -3.72
C VAL A 63 -1.93 2.66 -4.44
N SER A 64 -2.66 1.78 -3.77
CA SER A 64 -3.79 1.06 -4.35
C SER A 64 -4.96 1.05 -3.39
N VAL A 65 -6.16 1.16 -3.95
CA VAL A 65 -7.45 1.05 -3.26
C VAL A 65 -8.32 0.15 -4.13
N TYR A 66 -8.97 -0.86 -3.55
CA TYR A 66 -9.87 -1.71 -4.33
C TYR A 66 -10.93 -0.87 -5.08
N PRO A 67 -11.30 -1.24 -6.32
CA PRO A 67 -12.20 -0.44 -7.17
C PRO A 67 -13.50 0.01 -6.50
N LYS A 68 -14.09 -0.85 -5.65
CA LYS A 68 -15.35 -0.57 -4.95
C LYS A 68 -15.26 0.56 -3.91
N LEU A 69 -14.05 0.95 -3.51
CA LEU A 69 -13.78 1.93 -2.46
C LEU A 69 -13.07 3.20 -2.98
N GLN A 70 -12.80 3.24 -4.29
CA GLN A 70 -12.23 4.42 -4.94
C GLN A 70 -13.23 5.59 -4.92
N GLY A 71 -12.72 6.83 -5.00
CA GLY A 71 -13.54 8.04 -4.94
C GLY A 71 -14.10 8.40 -3.56
N GLN A 72 -13.79 7.62 -2.52
CA GLN A 72 -14.30 7.82 -1.15
C GLN A 72 -13.27 8.44 -0.19
N GLY A 73 -12.13 8.91 -0.71
CA GLY A 73 -11.07 9.53 0.09
C GLY A 73 -10.10 8.56 0.80
N VAL A 74 -10.28 7.24 0.62
CA VAL A 74 -9.46 6.20 1.29
C VAL A 74 -7.95 6.37 1.03
N GLY A 75 -7.56 6.59 -0.22
CA GLY A 75 -6.16 6.80 -0.58
C GLY A 75 -5.59 8.09 0.03
N SER A 76 -6.38 9.17 0.08
CA SER A 76 -5.95 10.43 0.69
C SER A 76 -5.70 10.29 2.18
N GLU A 77 -6.53 9.55 2.90
CA GLU A 77 -6.32 9.27 4.32
C GLU A 77 -5.11 8.35 4.54
N LEU A 78 -4.89 7.38 3.64
CA LEU A 78 -3.72 6.49 3.69
C LEU A 78 -2.39 7.25 3.52
N LEU A 79 -2.39 8.36 2.77
CA LEU A 79 -1.21 9.22 2.60
C LEU A 79 -0.94 10.16 3.78
N LYS A 80 -1.93 10.37 4.67
CA LYS A 80 -1.76 11.16 5.90
C LYS A 80 -1.35 10.31 7.10
N SER A 81 -1.37 8.99 6.93
CA SER A 81 -1.25 7.97 8.00
C SER A 81 0.13 7.94 8.63
#